data_AF-A0A6S7BCI6-F1
#
_entry.id   AF-A0A6S7BCI6-F1
#
_cell.length_a   1.000
_cell.length_b   1.000
_cell.length_c   1.000
_cell.angle_alpha   90.00
_cell.angle_beta   90.00
_cell.angle_gamma   90.00
#
_symmetry.space_group_name_H-M   'P 1'
#
loop_
_entity.id
_entity.type
_entity.pdbx_description
1 polymer ?
#
loop_
_entity_poly.entity_id
_entity_poly.type
_entity_poly.pdbx_seq_one_letter_code
_entity_poly.pdbx_strand_id
1 'polypeptide(L)' 'MMRSRANDEAMAEMYRADPAFALMLVNSILEDGDEWELQVVSHQILLAIRSYF' A
#
# COMPACT_ATOMS: atom_id res chain seq x y z
N MET A 1 10.91 -10.53 11.10
CA MET A 1 10.69 -11.52 10.01
C MET A 1 9.25 -12.03 10.17
N MET A 2 8.43 -12.02 9.11
CA MET A 2 6.94 -12.22 9.10
C MET A 2 6.05 -10.96 9.21
N ARG A 3 6.34 -9.87 8.46
CA ARG A 3 5.24 -9.02 7.94
C ARG A 3 4.65 -9.78 6.76
N SER A 4 3.71 -10.66 7.08
CA SER A 4 3.15 -11.69 6.19
C SER A 4 2.72 -11.09 4.86
N ARG A 5 3.06 -11.73 3.74
CA ARG A 5 2.48 -11.45 2.41
C ARG A 5 0.96 -11.31 2.43
N ALA A 6 0.28 -11.99 3.35
CA ALA A 6 -1.16 -11.86 3.56
C ALA A 6 -1.59 -10.46 4.02
N ASN A 7 -0.74 -9.74 4.76
CA ASN A 7 -0.99 -8.35 5.13
C ASN A 7 -0.89 -7.43 3.91
N ASP A 8 0.07 -7.68 3.02
CA ASP A 8 0.22 -6.90 1.79
C ASP A 8 -0.93 -7.13 0.81
N GLU A 9 -1.41 -8.37 0.67
CA GLU A 9 -2.57 -8.70 -0.16
C GLU A 9 -3.88 -8.12 0.43
N ALA A 10 -4.03 -8.13 1.75
CA ALA A 10 -5.18 -7.50 2.42
C ALA A 10 -5.20 -5.98 2.22
N MET A 11 -4.05 -5.31 2.35
CA MET A 11 -3.94 -3.88 2.07
C MET A 11 -4.17 -3.58 0.59
N ALA A 12 -3.68 -4.45 -0.31
CA ALA A 12 -3.93 -4.32 -1.74
C ALA A 12 -5.43 -4.41 -2.09
N GLU A 13 -6.20 -5.30 -1.44
CA GLU A 13 -7.67 -5.33 -1.58
C GLU A 13 -8.31 -4.04 -1.05
N MET A 14 -7.88 -3.55 0.12
CA MET A 14 -8.37 -2.30 0.69
C MET A 14 -8.12 -1.10 -0.24
N TYR A 15 -6.93 -1.00 -0.83
CA TYR A 15 -6.59 0.06 -1.78
C TYR A 15 -7.38 -0.03 -3.09
N ARG A 16 -7.79 -1.23 -3.51
CA ARG A 16 -8.71 -1.39 -4.65
C ARG A 16 -10.12 -0.92 -4.31
N ALA A 17 -10.62 -1.28 -3.13
CA ALA A 17 -11.93 -0.87 -2.66
C ALA A 17 -12.01 0.64 -2.42
N ASP A 18 -10.92 1.25 -1.95
CA ASP A 18 -10.81 2.68 -1.69
C ASP A 18 -9.45 3.26 -2.13
N PRO A 19 -9.33 3.67 -3.41
CA PRO A 19 -8.12 4.33 -3.91
C PRO A 19 -7.85 5.69 -3.28
N ALA A 20 -8.87 6.38 -2.75
CA ALA A 20 -8.70 7.68 -2.10
C ALA A 20 -7.99 7.52 -0.74
N PHE A 21 -8.29 6.44 -0.01
CA PHE A 21 -7.56 6.06 1.18
C PHE A 21 -6.08 5.79 0.89
N ALA A 22 -5.78 5.05 -0.19
CA ALA A 22 -4.40 4.80 -0.60
C ALA A 22 -3.63 6.10 -0.88
N LEU A 23 -4.26 7.04 -1.58
CA LEU A 23 -3.67 8.36 -1.86
C LEU A 23 -3.42 9.17 -0.57
N MET A 24 -4.40 9.19 0.34
CA MET A 24 -4.28 9.87 1.63
C MET A 24 -3.11 9.31 2.44
N LEU A 25 -2.99 7.98 2.52
CA LEU A 25 -1.92 7.32 3.25
C LEU A 25 -0.54 7.63 2.66
N VAL A 26 -0.41 7.59 1.33
CA VAL A 26 0.85 7.97 0.64
C VAL A 26 1.26 9.40 0.96
N ASN A 27 0.30 10.35 0.96
CA ASN A 27 0.61 11.73 1.29
C ASN A 27 1.08 11.89 2.74
N SER A 28 0.42 11.22 3.69
CA SER A 28 0.86 11.24 5.10
C SER A 28 2.29 10.71 5.27
N ILE A 29 2.62 9.59 4.62
CA ILE A 29 3.97 9.00 4.69
C ILE A 29 5.01 9.95 4.08
N LEU A 30 4.67 10.63 2.98
CA LEU A 30 5.55 11.62 2.36
C LEU A 30 5.77 12.85 3.25
N GLU A 31 4.74 13.29 3.98
CA GLU A 31 4.85 14.37 4.96
C GLU A 31 5.77 13.99 6.13
N ASP A 32 5.67 12.75 6.60
CA ASP A 32 6.49 12.23 7.71
C ASP A 32 7.93 11.86 7.27
N GLY A 33 8.16 11.66 5.97
CA GLY A 33 9.46 11.32 5.39
C GLY A 33 9.93 9.89 5.68
N ASP A 34 9.02 8.96 6.00
CA ASP A 34 9.35 7.57 6.26
C ASP A 34 9.55 6.79 4.95
N GLU A 35 10.82 6.68 4.55
CA GLU A 35 11.21 5.96 3.33
C GLU A 35 10.84 4.47 3.38
N TRP A 36 10.88 3.84 4.56
CA TRP A 36 10.57 2.42 4.70
C TRP A 36 9.07 2.17 4.51
N GLU A 37 8.23 2.97 5.14
CA GLU A 37 6.77 2.87 4.97
C GLU A 37 6.34 3.20 3.54
N LEU A 38 7.03 4.14 2.88
CA LEU A 38 6.77 4.46 1.48
C LEU A 38 7.05 3.26 0.56
N GLN A 39 8.13 2.52 0.81
CA GLN A 39 8.44 1.30 0.06
C GLN A 39 7.39 0.20 0.28
N VAL A 40 6.90 0.05 1.51
CA VAL A 40 5.86 -0.93 1.84
C VAL A 40 4.54 -0.57 1.14
N VAL A 41 4.06 0.66 1.27
CA VAL A 41 2.78 1.08 0.65
C VAL A 41 2.86 1.01 -0.88
N SER A 42 4.02 1.33 -1.46
CA SER A 42 4.24 1.23 -2.91
C SER A 42 4.13 -0.22 -3.41
N HIS A 43 4.70 -1.18 -2.68
CA HIS A 43 4.58 -2.60 -3.02
C HIS A 43 3.12 -3.07 -2.97
N GLN A 44 2.36 -2.66 -1.94
CA GLN A 44 0.95 -3.02 -1.78
C GLN A 44 0.07 -2.40 -2.87
N ILE A 45 0.34 -1.16 -3.30
CA ILE A 45 -0.33 -0.51 -4.44
C ILE A 45 -0.02 -1.26 -5.75
N LEU A 46 1.22 -1.69 -5.98
CA LEU A 46 1.57 -2.49 -7.15
C LEU A 46 0.81 -3.83 -7.17
N LEU A 47 0.63 -4.47 -6.00
CA LEU A 47 -0.19 -5.69 -5.89
C LEU A 47 -1.67 -5.41 -6.21
N ALA A 48 -2.21 -4.29 -5.73
CA ALA A 48 -3.56 -3.86 -6.05
C ALA A 48 -3.76 -3.71 -7.57
N ILE A 49 -2.82 -3.04 -8.25
CA ILE A 49 -2.87 -2.82 -9.70
C ILE A 49 -2.67 -4.13 -10.48
N ARG A 50 -1.73 -4.99 -10.07
CA ARG A 50 -1.42 -6.24 -10.79
C ARG A 50 -2.60 -7.20 -10.87
N SER A 51 -3.55 -7.13 -9.93
CA SER A 51 -4.76 -7.97 -9.95
C SER A 51 -5.79 -7.59 -11.02
N TYR A 52 -5.58 -6.49 -11.76
CA TYR A 52 -6.44 -6.07 -12.88
C TYR A 52 -6.02 -6.65 -14.25
N PHE A 53 -4.89 -7.39 -14.32
CA PHE A 53 -4.35 -8.03 -15.53
C PHE A 53 -4.11 -9.52 -15.29
#